data_AF-A0A2C9UHE9-F1
#
_entry.id   AF-A0A2C9UHE9-F1
#
_cell.length_a   1.000
_cell.length_b   1.000
_cell.length_c   1.000
_cell.angle_alpha   90.00
_cell.angle_beta   90.00
_cell.angle_gamma   90.00
#
_symmetry.space_group_name_H-M   'P 1'
#
loop_
_entity.id
_entity.type
_entity.pdbx_description
1 polymer ?
#
loop_
_entity_poly.entity_id
_entity_poly.type
_entity_poly.pdbx_seq_one_letter_code
_entity_poly.pdbx_strand_id
1 'polypeptide(L)'
;MTRQPFICPLDHVFEVNVMLKRLPEEEFGPGISIREYSFLDNPSMPKQVKESWLDVQLCQEGTHDCFSSNNTSRSGVLRFPNHSNEETFKTIFSSFKDVKVIQFSSMQDAFLGFMDKKREEKFRKRVKRYVGIWCCVENHVPGHIYYDMYWDEKPDWKPMPPETPEQDHPLW
;
A
#
# COMPACT_ATOMS: atom_id res chain seq x y z
N MET A 1 7.66 -1.93 -29.60
CA MET A 1 7.42 -2.47 -28.25
C MET A 1 7.39 -1.31 -27.28
N THR A 2 6.36 -1.19 -26.44
CA THR A 2 6.26 -0.14 -25.42
C THR A 2 7.22 -0.45 -24.28
N ARG A 3 7.99 0.55 -23.82
CA ARG A 3 8.95 0.38 -22.73
C ARG A 3 8.18 0.16 -21.42
N GLN A 4 8.43 -0.95 -20.74
CA GLN A 4 7.85 -1.24 -19.43
C GLN A 4 8.72 -0.66 -18.30
N PRO A 5 8.10 -0.21 -17.19
CA PRO A 5 6.66 -0.14 -16.94
C PRO A 5 6.00 1.03 -17.69
N PHE A 6 4.79 0.81 -18.22
CA PHE A 6 3.99 1.87 -18.83
C PHE A 6 3.09 2.52 -17.78
N ILE A 7 2.92 3.84 -17.86
CA ILE A 7 1.94 4.56 -17.03
C ILE A 7 0.54 4.17 -17.53
N CYS A 8 -0.28 3.61 -16.65
CA CYS A 8 -1.68 3.29 -16.93
C CYS A 8 -2.61 4.00 -15.95
N PRO A 9 -3.86 4.27 -16.35
CA PRO A 9 -4.92 4.69 -15.45
C PRO A 9 -5.14 3.69 -14.31
N LEU A 10 -5.60 4.18 -13.16
CA LEU A 10 -5.82 3.35 -11.96
C LEU A 10 -6.83 2.20 -12.21
N ASP A 11 -7.86 2.44 -13.02
CA ASP A 11 -8.94 1.48 -13.32
C ASP A 11 -8.51 0.28 -14.18
N HIS A 12 -7.30 0.30 -14.73
CA HIS A 12 -6.73 -0.86 -15.43
C HIS A 12 -6.29 -1.99 -14.48
N VAL A 13 -6.00 -1.65 -13.21
CA VAL A 13 -5.54 -2.62 -12.20
C VAL A 13 -6.54 -2.73 -11.04
N PHE A 14 -7.25 -1.64 -10.76
CA PHE A 14 -8.15 -1.56 -9.61
C PHE A 14 -9.62 -1.43 -9.99
N GLU A 15 -10.50 -2.10 -9.25
CA GLU A 15 -11.96 -1.97 -9.31
C GLU A 15 -12.39 -0.68 -8.60
N VAL A 16 -12.19 0.47 -9.26
CA VAL A 16 -12.48 1.79 -8.68
C VAL A 16 -13.94 1.91 -8.20
N ASN A 17 -14.88 1.31 -8.92
CA ASN A 17 -16.28 1.19 -8.51
C ASN A 17 -16.48 0.47 -7.16
N VAL A 18 -15.62 -0.50 -6.83
CA VAL A 18 -15.64 -1.21 -5.53
C VAL A 18 -14.91 -0.40 -4.47
N MET A 19 -13.78 0.24 -4.81
CA MET A 19 -13.03 1.11 -3.90
C MET A 19 -13.88 2.28 -3.36
N LEU A 20 -14.80 2.80 -4.18
CA LEU A 20 -15.71 3.87 -3.82
C LEU A 20 -16.93 3.41 -3.00
N LYS A 21 -17.17 2.09 -2.87
CA LYS A 21 -18.26 1.54 -2.06
C LYS A 21 -17.90 1.52 -0.58
N ARG A 22 -18.91 1.73 0.27
CA ARG A 22 -18.79 1.54 1.72
C ARG A 22 -18.93 0.06 2.06
N LEU A 23 -17.82 -0.68 1.98
CA LEU A 23 -17.76 -2.07 2.43
C LEU A 23 -17.87 -2.16 3.97
N PRO A 24 -18.57 -3.16 4.55
CA PRO A 24 -18.74 -3.33 6.00
C PRO A 24 -17.41 -3.36 6.76
N GLU A 25 -17.28 -2.56 7.82
CA GLU A 25 -16.02 -2.50 8.59
C GLU A 25 -15.82 -3.73 9.47
N GLU A 26 -16.91 -4.41 9.84
CA GLU A 26 -16.91 -5.66 10.59
C GLU A 26 -16.13 -6.74 9.84
N GLU A 27 -16.25 -6.79 8.52
CA GLU A 27 -15.62 -7.79 7.65
C GLU A 27 -14.33 -7.28 7.00
N PHE A 28 -14.35 -6.04 6.49
CA PHE A 28 -13.29 -5.47 5.65
C PHE A 28 -12.43 -4.44 6.38
N GLY A 29 -12.70 -4.17 7.66
CA GLY A 29 -11.98 -3.15 8.41
C GLY A 29 -12.25 -1.73 7.88
N PRO A 30 -11.51 -0.73 8.37
CA PRO A 30 -11.76 0.67 8.02
C PRO A 30 -11.53 0.94 6.52
N GLY A 31 -12.27 1.91 5.98
CA GLY A 31 -12.09 2.38 4.61
C GLY A 31 -10.69 2.95 4.36
N ILE A 32 -10.16 2.72 3.14
CA ILE A 32 -8.86 3.26 2.69
C ILE A 32 -9.14 4.37 1.69
N SER A 33 -8.71 5.59 2.02
CA SER A 33 -8.82 6.73 1.09
C SER A 33 -7.69 6.67 0.08
N ILE A 34 -8.04 6.76 -1.20
CA ILE A 34 -7.09 6.73 -2.31
C ILE A 34 -7.24 7.98 -3.19
N ARG A 35 -6.14 8.38 -3.84
CA ARG A 35 -6.12 9.43 -4.86
C ARG A 35 -5.21 8.96 -5.98
N GLU A 36 -5.68 9.03 -7.22
CA GLU A 36 -4.87 8.69 -8.40
C GLU A 36 -3.78 9.73 -8.65
N TYR A 37 -4.11 11.02 -8.45
CA TYR A 37 -3.16 12.11 -8.60
C TYR A 37 -2.67 12.62 -7.25
N SER A 38 -1.40 13.02 -7.21
CA SER A 38 -0.81 13.69 -6.06
C SER A 38 -1.62 14.93 -5.72
N PHE A 39 -2.04 15.03 -4.46
CA PHE A 39 -2.67 16.26 -3.99
C PHE A 39 -1.66 17.42 -4.01
N LEU A 40 -0.34 17.16 -3.86
CA LEU A 40 0.73 18.18 -3.76
C LEU A 40 0.78 19.12 -4.96
N ASP A 41 0.44 18.62 -6.13
CA ASP A 41 0.44 19.39 -7.39
C ASP A 41 -0.82 20.26 -7.55
N ASN A 42 -1.83 20.09 -6.68
CA ASN A 42 -3.03 20.91 -6.69
C ASN A 42 -2.69 22.38 -6.29
N PRO A 43 -2.94 23.39 -7.16
CA PRO A 43 -2.70 24.79 -6.83
C PRO A 43 -3.52 25.29 -5.64
N SER A 44 -4.69 24.69 -5.38
CA SER A 44 -5.59 25.05 -4.29
C SER A 44 -5.21 24.45 -2.94
N MET A 45 -4.19 23.59 -2.86
CA MET A 45 -3.79 23.05 -1.56
C MET A 45 -3.19 24.14 -0.67
N PRO A 46 -3.61 24.23 0.62
CA PRO A 46 -3.01 25.15 1.57
C PRO A 46 -1.49 24.97 1.70
N LYS A 47 -0.75 26.09 1.71
CA LYS A 47 0.71 26.09 1.90
C LYS A 47 1.15 25.33 3.15
N GLN A 48 0.39 25.46 4.24
CA GLN A 48 0.64 24.75 5.50
C GLN A 48 0.68 23.23 5.37
N VAL A 49 -0.03 22.66 4.39
CA VAL A 49 0.00 21.22 4.11
C VAL A 49 1.20 20.91 3.20
N LYS A 50 1.42 21.70 2.14
CA LYS A 50 2.55 21.51 1.21
C LYS A 50 3.91 21.58 1.90
N GLU A 51 4.06 22.46 2.87
CA GLU A 51 5.31 22.71 3.59
C GLU A 51 5.46 21.81 4.84
N SER A 52 4.43 21.03 5.19
CA SER A 52 4.45 20.14 6.35
C SER A 52 4.63 18.69 5.91
N TRP A 53 5.87 18.34 5.59
CA TRP A 53 6.27 16.98 5.25
C TRP A 53 7.33 16.41 6.20
N LEU A 54 7.39 15.08 6.24
CA LEU A 54 8.45 14.30 6.84
C LEU A 54 8.95 13.29 5.80
N ASP A 55 10.18 13.46 5.35
CA ASP A 55 10.86 12.52 4.46
C ASP A 55 11.41 11.35 5.27
N VAL A 56 10.95 10.14 5.00
CA VAL A 56 11.27 8.93 5.73
C VAL A 56 12.24 8.10 4.89
N GLN A 57 13.44 7.92 5.44
CA GLN A 57 14.52 7.17 4.81
C GLN A 57 14.76 5.88 5.60
N LEU A 58 14.56 4.74 4.95
CA LEU A 58 14.80 3.44 5.56
C LEU A 58 16.29 3.25 5.83
N CYS A 59 16.61 2.75 7.01
CA CYS A 59 17.97 2.40 7.39
C CYS A 59 18.44 1.14 6.65
N GLN A 60 19.73 1.11 6.30
CA GLN A 60 20.38 -0.11 5.87
C GLN A 60 20.72 -0.99 7.08
N GLU A 61 20.72 -2.31 6.88
CA GLU A 61 21.11 -3.26 7.92
C GLU A 61 22.53 -2.96 8.44
N GLY A 62 22.69 -2.97 9.77
CA GLY A 62 23.98 -2.71 10.42
C GLY A 62 24.32 -1.24 10.67
N THR A 63 23.41 -0.29 10.39
CA THR A 63 23.64 1.13 10.69
C THR A 63 23.36 1.45 12.17
N HIS A 64 24.38 1.95 12.89
CA HIS A 64 24.32 2.24 14.33
C HIS A 64 23.45 3.45 14.72
N ASP A 65 23.01 4.27 13.77
CA ASP A 65 22.31 5.54 14.00
C ASP A 65 20.83 5.55 13.52
N CYS A 66 20.22 4.37 13.40
CA CYS A 66 18.87 4.27 12.84
C CYS A 66 17.76 4.91 13.72
N PHE A 67 18.04 5.18 14.99
CA PHE A 67 17.11 5.80 15.94
C PHE A 67 17.50 7.23 16.34
N SER A 68 18.57 7.77 15.74
CA SER A 68 19.15 9.06 16.10
C SER A 68 18.39 10.24 15.45
N SER A 69 17.11 10.43 15.75
CA SER A 69 16.45 11.73 15.52
C SER A 69 15.24 11.99 16.41
N ASN A 70 15.46 12.09 17.73
CA ASN A 70 14.64 12.99 18.55
C ASN A 70 14.86 14.47 18.19
N ASN A 71 15.90 14.76 17.43
CA ASN A 71 16.12 16.07 16.82
C ASN A 71 15.94 15.90 15.32
N THR A 72 14.82 16.39 14.81
CA THR A 72 14.76 16.81 13.42
C THR A 72 15.95 17.73 13.18
N SER A 73 16.84 17.37 12.25
CA SER A 73 17.55 18.44 11.55
C SER A 73 16.47 19.39 11.02
N ARG A 74 16.77 20.68 10.89
CA ARG A 74 15.85 21.69 10.32
C ARG A 74 15.24 21.30 8.95
N SER A 75 15.63 20.15 8.39
CA SER A 75 15.30 19.61 7.07
C SER A 75 14.19 18.55 7.04
N GLY A 76 13.55 18.16 8.14
CA GLY A 76 12.35 17.31 8.07
C GLY A 76 12.58 15.88 7.54
N VAL A 77 13.71 15.26 7.86
CA VAL A 77 14.05 13.86 7.49
C VAL A 77 14.06 12.96 8.73
N LEU A 78 13.38 11.81 8.67
CA LEU A 78 13.35 10.73 9.67
C LEU A 78 14.08 9.50 9.14
N ARG A 79 15.08 9.02 9.88
CA ARG A 79 15.64 7.67 9.65
C ARG A 79 14.75 6.65 10.32
N PHE A 80 14.32 5.64 9.56
CA PHE A 80 13.33 4.67 10.01
C PHE A 80 13.86 3.25 9.86
N PRO A 81 13.73 2.37 10.88
CA PRO A 81 14.21 1.00 10.79
C PRO A 81 13.51 0.25 9.67
N ASN A 82 14.29 -0.45 8.83
CA ASN A 82 13.73 -1.42 7.92
C ASN A 82 13.10 -2.58 8.72
N HIS A 83 12.26 -3.35 8.04
CA HIS A 83 11.57 -4.51 8.58
C HIS A 83 10.79 -4.19 9.87
N SER A 84 10.17 -3.01 9.94
CA SER A 84 9.42 -2.59 11.11
C SER A 84 8.00 -3.18 11.14
N ASN A 85 7.46 -3.41 12.34
CA ASN A 85 6.08 -3.86 12.54
C ASN A 85 5.14 -2.69 12.87
N GLU A 86 3.83 -2.98 12.93
CA GLU A 86 2.79 -1.98 13.23
C GLU A 86 3.04 -1.14 14.51
N GLU A 87 3.56 -1.73 15.58
CA GLU A 87 3.83 -1.01 16.83
C GLU A 87 5.01 -0.05 16.69
N THR A 88 6.07 -0.44 15.98
CA THR A 88 7.19 0.45 15.67
C THR A 88 6.72 1.68 14.88
N PHE A 89 5.89 1.47 13.84
CA PHE A 89 5.28 2.57 13.09
C PHE A 89 4.47 3.50 14.01
N LYS A 90 3.53 2.94 14.78
CA LYS A 90 2.68 3.74 15.68
C LYS A 90 3.50 4.53 16.70
N THR A 91 4.49 3.89 17.30
CA THR A 91 5.34 4.49 18.34
C THR A 91 6.11 5.67 17.77
N ILE A 92 6.83 5.46 16.66
CA ILE A 92 7.68 6.51 16.08
C ILE A 92 6.83 7.66 15.53
N PHE A 93 5.79 7.37 14.74
CA PHE A 93 4.97 8.43 14.12
C PHE A 93 4.05 9.14 15.11
N SER A 94 3.83 8.61 16.32
CA SER A 94 3.09 9.32 17.38
C SER A 94 3.76 10.62 17.84
N SER A 95 5.07 10.75 17.63
CA SER A 95 5.83 11.97 17.90
C SER A 95 5.69 13.04 16.81
N PHE A 96 5.07 12.71 15.67
CA PHE A 96 4.94 13.57 14.48
C PHE A 96 3.48 13.91 14.14
N LYS A 97 2.58 13.94 15.13
CA LYS A 97 1.13 14.18 14.94
C LYS A 97 0.79 15.49 14.20
N ASP A 98 1.66 16.49 14.29
CA ASP A 98 1.43 17.79 13.66
C ASP A 98 1.85 17.82 12.18
N VAL A 99 2.67 16.85 11.74
CA VAL A 99 3.08 16.70 10.34
C VAL A 99 1.88 16.27 9.49
N LYS A 100 1.70 16.90 8.32
CA LYS A 100 0.57 16.60 7.43
C LYS A 100 0.87 15.53 6.39
N VAL A 101 2.13 15.39 5.99
CA VAL A 101 2.56 14.46 4.95
C VAL A 101 3.73 13.62 5.45
N ILE A 102 3.58 12.29 5.43
CA ILE A 102 4.68 11.35 5.64
C ILE A 102 5.02 10.76 4.28
N GLN A 103 6.25 10.97 3.82
CA GLN A 103 6.72 10.50 2.53
C GLN A 103 7.83 9.49 2.74
N PHE A 104 7.60 8.25 2.36
CA PHE A 104 8.66 7.25 2.34
C PHE A 104 9.44 7.34 1.02
N SER A 105 10.76 7.32 1.09
CA SER A 105 11.61 7.22 -0.11
C SER A 105 11.43 5.87 -0.82
N SER A 106 11.11 4.83 -0.06
CA SER A 106 10.69 3.52 -0.54
C SER A 106 9.83 2.82 0.52
N MET A 107 8.85 2.04 0.08
CA MET A 107 8.09 1.13 0.94
C MET A 107 8.67 -0.29 0.96
N GLN A 108 9.64 -0.58 0.10
CA GLN A 108 10.32 -1.87 0.07
C GLN A 108 11.00 -2.12 1.41
N ASP A 109 10.73 -3.28 2.01
CA ASP A 109 11.23 -3.67 3.33
C ASP A 109 10.84 -2.71 4.47
N ALA A 110 9.91 -1.76 4.27
CA ALA A 110 9.54 -0.81 5.32
C ALA A 110 8.68 -1.47 6.41
N PHE A 111 7.80 -2.39 6.02
CA PHE A 111 6.71 -2.89 6.86
C PHE A 111 6.61 -4.42 6.77
N LEU A 112 6.88 -5.11 7.89
CA LEU A 112 6.74 -6.57 7.99
C LEU A 112 5.31 -7.05 8.17
N GLY A 113 4.40 -6.14 8.55
CA GLY A 113 3.00 -6.48 8.74
C GLY A 113 2.43 -6.04 10.08
N PHE A 114 1.17 -6.43 10.26
CA PHE A 114 0.34 -6.05 11.39
C PHE A 114 0.63 -6.95 12.60
N MET A 115 0.57 -6.36 13.80
CA MET A 115 0.63 -7.15 15.04
C MET A 115 -0.72 -7.77 15.34
N ASP A 116 -1.81 -7.04 15.11
CA ASP A 116 -3.16 -7.58 15.19
C ASP A 116 -3.49 -8.34 13.91
N LYS A 117 -3.46 -9.67 13.99
CA LYS A 117 -3.77 -10.58 12.88
C LYS A 117 -5.22 -10.50 12.42
N LYS A 118 -6.17 -10.15 13.29
CA LYS A 118 -7.56 -9.94 12.87
C LYS A 118 -7.68 -8.66 12.06
N ARG A 119 -6.99 -7.59 12.48
CA ARG A 119 -6.91 -6.35 11.70
C ARG A 119 -6.26 -6.58 10.34
N GLU A 120 -5.18 -7.35 10.31
CA GLU A 120 -4.52 -7.78 9.07
C GLU A 120 -5.48 -8.49 8.13
N GLU A 121 -6.19 -9.50 8.62
CA GLU A 121 -7.13 -10.28 7.81
C GLU A 121 -8.20 -9.40 7.18
N LYS A 122 -8.80 -8.50 7.96
CA LYS A 122 -9.80 -7.54 7.46
C LYS A 122 -9.23 -6.59 6.41
N PHE A 123 -8.04 -6.04 6.65
CA PHE A 123 -7.33 -5.20 5.69
C PHE A 123 -7.08 -5.96 4.38
N ARG A 124 -6.59 -7.20 4.46
CA ARG A 124 -6.34 -8.06 3.30
C ARG A 124 -7.62 -8.37 2.54
N LYS A 125 -8.71 -8.70 3.24
CA LYS A 125 -10.04 -8.89 2.60
C LYS A 125 -10.47 -7.66 1.82
N ARG A 126 -10.29 -6.45 2.37
CA ARG A 126 -10.62 -5.20 1.67
C ARG A 126 -9.78 -5.00 0.43
N VAL A 127 -8.46 -5.14 0.57
CA VAL A 127 -7.52 -4.90 -0.54
C VAL A 127 -7.72 -5.91 -1.67
N LYS A 128 -8.02 -7.18 -1.36
CA LYS A 128 -8.42 -8.19 -2.37
C LYS A 128 -9.65 -7.80 -3.18
N ARG A 129 -10.53 -6.94 -2.67
CA ARG A 129 -11.69 -6.42 -3.41
C ARG A 129 -11.37 -5.25 -4.31
N TYR A 130 -10.24 -4.59 -4.09
CA TYR A 130 -9.88 -3.39 -4.82
C TYR A 130 -9.19 -3.70 -6.14
N VAL A 131 -8.70 -4.92 -6.31
CA VAL A 131 -8.03 -5.40 -7.51
C VAL A 131 -9.02 -6.02 -8.47
N GLY A 132 -8.82 -5.73 -9.75
CA GLY A 132 -9.70 -6.19 -10.81
C GLY A 132 -9.37 -7.58 -11.32
N ILE A 133 -10.06 -7.92 -12.40
CA ILE A 133 -9.82 -9.15 -13.12
C ILE A 133 -8.53 -9.04 -13.94
N TRP A 134 -7.69 -10.07 -13.87
CA TRP A 134 -6.62 -10.28 -14.82
C TRP A 134 -7.17 -11.06 -16.01
N CYS A 135 -7.37 -10.38 -17.13
CA CYS A 135 -7.88 -11.00 -18.35
C CYS A 135 -6.86 -11.89 -19.04
N CYS A 136 -7.47 -12.79 -19.81
CA CYS A 136 -7.00 -13.40 -21.03
C CYS A 136 -6.08 -14.59 -20.74
N VAL A 137 -6.41 -15.30 -19.66
CA VAL A 137 -5.80 -16.57 -19.31
C VAL A 137 -6.25 -17.61 -20.34
N GLU A 138 -5.31 -18.05 -21.17
CA GLU A 138 -5.57 -19.07 -22.19
C GLU A 138 -6.01 -20.39 -21.54
N ASN A 139 -6.94 -21.09 -22.17
CA ASN A 139 -7.47 -22.38 -21.71
C ASN A 139 -8.15 -22.33 -20.31
N HIS A 140 -8.60 -21.16 -19.87
CA HIS A 140 -9.37 -20.99 -18.63
C HIS A 140 -10.81 -20.51 -18.93
N VAL A 141 -11.78 -20.98 -18.14
CA VAL A 141 -13.20 -20.57 -18.25
C VAL A 141 -13.71 -20.18 -16.86
N PRO A 142 -14.08 -18.90 -16.63
CA PRO A 142 -14.05 -17.79 -17.58
C PRO A 142 -12.61 -17.41 -17.97
N GLY A 143 -12.41 -16.74 -19.10
CA GLY A 143 -11.06 -16.39 -19.61
C GLY A 143 -10.32 -15.32 -18.79
N HIS A 144 -10.57 -15.21 -17.49
CA HIS A 144 -9.94 -14.28 -16.56
C HIS A 144 -9.82 -14.92 -15.18
N ILE A 145 -8.95 -14.37 -14.33
CA ILE A 145 -8.87 -14.67 -12.90
C ILE A 145 -8.99 -13.36 -12.12
N TYR A 146 -9.35 -13.41 -10.84
CA TYR A 146 -9.21 -12.23 -9.98
C TYR A 146 -7.74 -12.05 -9.63
N TYR A 147 -7.21 -10.87 -9.90
CA TYR A 147 -5.83 -10.56 -9.56
C TYR A 147 -5.72 -10.51 -8.03
N ASP A 148 -4.96 -11.42 -7.42
CA ASP A 148 -4.61 -11.34 -6.01
C ASP A 148 -3.23 -10.68 -5.88
N MET A 149 -3.19 -9.38 -5.54
CA MET A 149 -1.91 -8.67 -5.38
C MET A 149 -1.00 -9.28 -4.31
N TYR A 150 -1.52 -10.12 -3.42
CA TYR A 150 -0.72 -10.83 -2.43
C TYR A 150 -0.02 -12.07 -2.99
N TRP A 151 -0.32 -12.46 -4.23
CA TRP A 151 0.34 -13.56 -4.92
C TRP A 151 1.54 -13.09 -5.75
N ASP A 152 1.70 -11.78 -5.99
CA ASP A 152 2.83 -11.16 -6.71
C ASP A 152 4.18 -11.20 -5.95
N GLU A 153 4.42 -12.26 -5.18
CA GLU A 153 5.68 -12.45 -4.48
C GLU A 153 6.78 -12.98 -5.41
N LYS A 154 7.70 -12.07 -5.78
CA LYS A 154 9.10 -12.26 -6.22
C LYS A 154 9.38 -12.47 -7.72
N PRO A 155 10.60 -12.10 -8.18
CA PRO A 155 11.13 -12.53 -9.48
C PRO A 155 11.02 -14.05 -9.63
N ASP A 156 10.68 -14.50 -10.83
CA ASP A 156 10.40 -15.90 -11.22
C ASP A 156 9.04 -16.47 -10.77
N TRP A 157 8.18 -15.69 -10.12
CA TRP A 157 6.80 -16.09 -9.86
C TRP A 157 5.98 -16.14 -11.16
N LYS A 158 5.27 -17.26 -11.36
CA LYS A 158 4.32 -17.43 -12.46
C LYS A 158 2.91 -17.50 -11.86
N PRO A 159 1.95 -16.70 -12.35
CA PRO A 159 0.58 -16.80 -11.89
C PRO A 159 0.05 -18.19 -12.21
N MET A 160 -0.28 -18.95 -11.17
CA MET A 160 -1.14 -20.12 -11.31
C MET A 160 -2.58 -19.64 -11.13
N PRO A 161 -3.53 -20.01 -12.00
CA PRO A 161 -4.94 -19.73 -11.73
C PRO A 161 -5.38 -20.51 -10.47
N PRO A 162 -6.41 -20.03 -9.74
CA PRO A 162 -7.01 -20.78 -8.65
C PRO A 162 -7.49 -22.17 -9.12
N GLU A 163 -7.41 -23.18 -8.24
CA GLU A 163 -7.78 -24.56 -8.61
C GLU A 163 -9.29 -24.72 -8.75
N THR A 164 -10.07 -23.93 -8.01
CA THR A 164 -11.53 -23.93 -8.11
C THR A 164 -12.11 -22.52 -8.26
N PRO A 165 -13.29 -22.36 -8.91
CA PRO A 165 -13.96 -21.07 -9.03
C PRO A 165 -14.26 -20.40 -7.69
N GLU A 166 -14.53 -21.18 -6.64
CA GLU A 166 -14.78 -20.64 -5.29
C GLU A 166 -13.54 -20.01 -4.66
N GLN A 167 -12.34 -20.40 -5.11
CA GLN A 167 -11.08 -19.78 -4.71
C GLN A 167 -10.77 -18.51 -5.52
N ASP A 168 -11.29 -18.42 -6.74
CA ASP A 168 -11.14 -17.26 -7.63
C ASP A 168 -12.10 -16.13 -7.23
N HIS A 169 -13.31 -16.45 -6.79
CA HIS A 169 -14.31 -15.46 -6.45
C HIS A 169 -14.34 -15.13 -4.94
N PRO A 170 -14.07 -13.89 -4.51
CA PRO A 170 -14.38 -13.51 -3.14
C PRO A 170 -15.91 -13.45 -2.96
N LEU A 171 -16.47 -14.27 -2.05
CA LEU A 171 -17.90 -14.38 -1.75
C LEU A 171 -18.50 -13.00 -1.46
N TRP A 172 -19.34 -12.47 -2.35
CA TRP A 172 -19.94 -11.13 -2.24
C TRP A 172 -20.74 -10.94 -0.95
#